data_AF-A0AAN9CY19-F1
#
_entry.id   AF-A0AAN9CY19-F1
#
_cell.length_a   1.000
_cell.length_b   1.000
_cell.length_c   1.000
_cell.angle_alpha   90.00
_cell.angle_beta   90.00
_cell.angle_gamma   90.00
#
_symmetry.space_group_name_H-M   'P 1'
#
loop_
_entity.id
_entity.type
_entity.pdbx_description
1 polymer ?
#
loop_
_entity_poly.entity_id
_entity_poly.type
_entity_poly.pdbx_seq_one_letter_code
_entity_poly.pdbx_strand_id
1 'polypeptide(L)'
;MAECDAEWELCKENIQPLRQGRTISALHQALCQQQEGNHTALNQQKQAFESELRMYDGDDPLDVWVRYIKWTKQTFPQGGKESNLSVLLERAVMLFTADKRYHNDVRYVELWIEFTEGCSDPMDVFRYMQAQGIGTMQAALYIAWSEEHEKRGNLKMADRVFQDGVKCGAEPVDKLHAFHRALQARVCRQMMSSVTDPQRDEDDDEEEPQRSSLAELKAKGKKKAVVPINRANASAGYARGLQFKQPLGPKHNTRPVIFDENKVPETVPQEPKFEIWTAPPAARAKENEQKPEKWSNVKLPMKSRSGLSVAVPPPKPSFQPFVEEDDQPPAVTPCKINPAVNSVLSARKPCRLEQTPLKMLQERQLLMQTQTQEDGKSREQSMYCRDLVYSGATEFCFEELRAERYRQKHARPADHSTN
;
A
#
# COMPACT_ATOMS: atom_id res chain seq x y z
N MET A 1 5.77 -38.58 6.07
CA MET A 1 6.06 -37.74 4.89
C MET A 1 4.85 -37.53 3.99
N ALA A 2 3.90 -38.47 3.86
CA ALA A 2 2.71 -38.30 2.99
C ALA A 2 1.59 -37.41 3.56
N GLU A 3 1.53 -37.17 4.88
CA GLU A 3 0.55 -36.24 5.48
C GLU A 3 0.91 -34.76 5.30
N CYS A 4 2.16 -34.47 4.92
CA CYS A 4 2.72 -33.12 4.92
C CYS A 4 2.33 -32.30 3.68
N ASP A 5 2.00 -32.96 2.57
CA ASP A 5 1.52 -32.28 1.36
C ASP A 5 0.07 -31.80 1.49
N ALA A 6 -0.72 -32.34 2.42
CA ALA A 6 -2.13 -32.00 2.54
C ALA A 6 -2.38 -30.61 3.16
N GLU A 7 -1.54 -30.16 4.11
CA GLU A 7 -1.83 -28.95 4.90
C GLU A 7 -1.85 -27.66 4.07
N TRP A 8 -0.93 -27.51 3.12
CA TRP A 8 -0.91 -26.33 2.26
C TRP A 8 -2.05 -26.36 1.24
N GLU A 9 -2.51 -27.55 0.81
CA GLU A 9 -3.69 -27.68 -0.06
C GLU A 9 -4.98 -27.22 0.64
N LEU A 10 -5.11 -27.51 1.95
CA LEU A 10 -6.24 -27.02 2.75
C LEU A 10 -6.27 -25.49 2.86
N CYS A 11 -5.09 -24.85 2.83
CA CYS A 11 -4.95 -23.41 3.00
C CYS A 11 -4.59 -22.66 1.71
N LYS A 12 -4.61 -23.30 0.53
CA LYS A 12 -4.13 -22.70 -0.72
C LYS A 12 -4.84 -21.40 -1.11
N GLU A 13 -6.13 -21.29 -0.80
CA GLU A 13 -6.94 -20.08 -1.03
C GLU A 13 -6.50 -18.89 -0.15
N ASN A 14 -5.82 -19.18 0.97
CA ASN A 14 -5.27 -18.20 1.91
C ASN A 14 -3.79 -17.88 1.62
N ILE A 15 -3.23 -18.39 0.51
CA ILE A 15 -1.83 -18.15 0.13
C ILE A 15 -1.81 -17.17 -1.03
N GLN A 16 -1.37 -15.93 -0.77
CA GLN A 16 -1.18 -14.96 -1.82
C GLN A 16 -0.09 -15.44 -2.81
N PRO A 17 -0.39 -15.50 -4.12
CA PRO A 17 0.60 -15.83 -5.14
C PRO A 17 1.64 -14.72 -5.24
N LEU A 18 2.92 -15.07 -5.12
CA LEU A 18 4.05 -14.15 -5.23
C LEU A 18 4.84 -14.47 -6.50
N ARG A 19 5.29 -13.43 -7.23
CA ARG A 19 6.08 -13.59 -8.45
C ARG A 19 7.38 -14.37 -8.23
N GLN A 20 8.01 -14.17 -7.07
CA GLN A 20 9.24 -14.84 -6.65
C GLN A 20 8.99 -16.23 -6.00
N GLY A 21 7.73 -16.62 -5.82
CA GLY A 21 7.37 -17.83 -5.08
C GLY A 21 7.52 -17.72 -3.56
N ARG A 22 7.35 -18.84 -2.86
CA ARG A 22 7.47 -18.98 -1.41
C ARG A 22 8.35 -20.17 -1.07
N THR A 23 9.08 -20.06 0.03
CA THR A 23 9.83 -21.19 0.60
C THR A 23 8.88 -22.12 1.34
N ILE A 24 8.84 -23.40 0.95
CA ILE A 24 7.87 -24.40 1.46
C ILE A 24 8.01 -24.58 2.99
N SER A 25 9.24 -24.61 3.52
CA SER A 25 9.48 -24.74 4.96
C SER A 25 8.89 -23.58 5.77
N ALA A 26 9.10 -22.35 5.32
CA ALA A 26 8.56 -21.16 5.99
C ALA A 26 7.04 -21.08 5.86
N LEU A 27 6.48 -21.55 4.73
CA LEU A 27 5.03 -21.64 4.54
C LEU A 27 4.41 -22.64 5.52
N HIS A 28 4.99 -23.84 5.66
CA HIS A 28 4.52 -24.83 6.61
C HIS A 28 4.58 -24.30 8.05
N GLN A 29 5.70 -23.67 8.44
CA GLN A 29 5.83 -23.03 9.75
C GLN A 29 4.75 -21.95 9.97
N ALA A 30 4.47 -21.12 8.97
CA ALA A 30 3.43 -20.09 9.06
C ALA A 30 2.02 -20.70 9.20
N LEU A 31 1.73 -21.78 8.49
CA LEU A 31 0.45 -22.47 8.56
C LEU A 31 0.23 -23.14 9.93
N CYS A 32 1.23 -23.82 10.48
CA CYS A 32 1.16 -24.40 11.82
C CYS A 32 0.92 -23.31 12.89
N GLN A 33 1.66 -22.20 12.82
CA GLN A 33 1.53 -21.08 13.76
C GLN A 33 0.15 -20.41 13.71
N GLN A 34 -0.47 -20.40 12.53
CA GLN A 34 -1.82 -19.85 12.34
C GLN A 34 -2.90 -20.78 12.94
N GLN A 35 -2.71 -22.09 12.83
CA GLN A 35 -3.66 -23.09 13.34
C GLN A 35 -3.61 -23.22 14.87
N GLU A 36 -2.41 -23.10 15.46
CA GLU A 36 -2.20 -23.15 16.91
C GLU A 36 -2.60 -21.86 17.65
N GLY A 37 -2.94 -20.79 16.93
CA GLY A 37 -3.24 -19.48 17.54
C GLY A 37 -2.03 -18.85 18.25
N ASN A 38 -0.81 -19.28 17.92
CA ASN A 38 0.44 -18.90 18.56
C ASN A 38 0.94 -17.51 18.09
N HIS A 39 0.07 -16.51 18.20
CA HIS A 39 0.36 -15.13 17.78
C HIS A 39 1.45 -14.45 18.64
N THR A 40 1.75 -15.03 19.81
CA THR A 40 2.78 -14.55 20.74
C THR A 40 4.20 -14.72 20.18
N ALA A 41 4.53 -15.88 19.63
CA ALA A 41 5.84 -16.16 19.04
C ALA A 41 6.11 -15.27 17.81
N LEU A 42 5.07 -15.08 16.97
CA LEU A 42 5.14 -14.17 15.82
C LEU A 42 5.39 -12.72 16.23
N ASN A 43 4.70 -12.26 17.27
CA ASN A 43 4.87 -10.91 17.79
C ASN A 43 6.25 -10.72 18.44
N GLN A 44 6.79 -11.73 19.11
CA GLN A 44 8.15 -11.68 19.65
C GLN A 44 9.19 -11.56 18.54
N GLN A 45 9.08 -12.35 17.47
CA GLN A 45 9.98 -12.27 16.33
C GLN A 45 9.88 -10.91 15.62
N LYS A 46 8.65 -10.38 15.47
CA LYS A 46 8.43 -9.03 14.97
C LYS A 46 9.13 -7.99 15.84
N GLN A 47 8.98 -8.08 17.16
CA GLN A 47 9.59 -7.15 18.11
C GLN A 47 11.12 -7.22 18.07
N ALA A 48 11.69 -8.41 17.86
CA ALA A 48 13.13 -8.60 17.70
C ALA A 48 13.68 -7.91 16.44
N PHE A 49 13.00 -8.02 15.29
CA PHE A 49 13.39 -7.27 14.09
C PHE A 49 13.25 -5.75 14.28
N GLU A 50 12.19 -5.32 14.96
CA GLU A 50 11.99 -3.90 15.22
C GLU A 50 13.02 -3.33 16.21
N SER A 51 13.47 -4.10 17.20
CA SER A 51 14.54 -3.69 18.10
C SER A 51 15.90 -3.71 17.41
N GLU A 52 16.14 -4.69 16.53
CA GLU A 52 17.32 -4.74 15.67
C GLU A 52 17.40 -3.48 14.81
N LEU A 53 16.32 -3.08 14.12
CA LEU A 53 16.29 -1.86 13.30
C LEU A 53 16.64 -0.58 14.07
N ARG A 54 16.30 -0.50 15.36
CA ARG A 54 16.56 0.67 16.22
C ARG A 54 17.98 0.76 16.71
N MET A 55 18.51 -0.40 17.07
CA MET A 55 19.77 -0.52 17.79
C MET A 55 20.87 -1.08 16.89
N TYR A 56 20.62 -1.14 15.58
CA TYR A 56 21.59 -1.55 14.59
C TYR A 56 22.73 -0.52 14.54
N ASP A 57 23.94 -1.00 14.74
CA ASP A 57 25.18 -0.20 14.75
C ASP A 57 26.17 -0.74 13.69
N GLY A 58 25.66 -1.49 12.71
CA GLY A 58 26.47 -2.05 11.63
C GLY A 58 26.57 -1.14 10.41
N ASP A 59 27.43 -1.52 9.47
CA ASP A 59 27.72 -0.73 8.26
C ASP A 59 26.58 -0.76 7.22
N ASP A 60 25.75 -1.80 7.21
CA ASP A 60 24.68 -1.99 6.22
C ASP A 60 23.26 -2.05 6.83
N PRO A 61 22.67 -0.89 7.17
CA PRO A 61 21.30 -0.84 7.69
C PRO A 61 20.25 -1.40 6.72
N LEU A 62 20.48 -1.41 5.40
CA LEU A 62 19.54 -1.93 4.41
C LEU A 62 19.28 -3.43 4.59
N ASP A 63 20.29 -4.20 4.98
CA ASP A 63 20.18 -5.66 5.15
C ASP A 63 19.09 -6.04 6.17
N VAL A 64 19.01 -5.32 7.29
CA VAL A 64 17.99 -5.57 8.33
C VAL A 64 16.58 -5.38 7.76
N TRP A 65 16.37 -4.34 6.94
CA TRP A 65 15.08 -4.10 6.29
C TRP A 65 14.74 -5.20 5.29
N VAL A 66 15.70 -5.63 4.47
CA VAL A 66 15.51 -6.71 3.48
C VAL A 66 15.16 -8.03 4.18
N ARG A 67 15.88 -8.38 5.25
CA ARG A 67 15.58 -9.57 6.06
C ARG A 67 14.20 -9.49 6.70
N TYR A 68 13.84 -8.33 7.23
CA TYR A 68 12.56 -8.14 7.90
C TYR A 68 11.37 -8.21 6.92
N ILE A 69 11.51 -7.62 5.72
CA ILE A 69 10.51 -7.67 4.66
C ILE A 69 10.36 -9.11 4.13
N LYS A 70 11.47 -9.80 3.90
CA LYS A 70 11.47 -11.20 3.48
C LYS A 70 10.79 -12.11 4.51
N TRP A 71 11.12 -11.95 5.79
CA TRP A 71 10.47 -12.65 6.89
C TRP A 71 8.95 -12.37 6.89
N THR A 72 8.56 -11.10 6.80
CA THR A 72 7.14 -10.70 6.77
C THR A 72 6.38 -11.36 5.61
N LYS A 73 6.97 -11.44 4.41
CA LYS A 73 6.35 -12.11 3.26
C LYS A 73 6.17 -13.61 3.48
N GLN A 74 7.14 -14.26 4.11
CA GLN A 74 7.12 -15.70 4.37
C GLN A 74 6.14 -16.07 5.49
N THR A 75 6.13 -15.31 6.57
CA THR A 75 5.34 -15.56 7.78
C THR A 75 3.85 -15.26 7.59
N PHE A 76 3.49 -14.33 6.70
CA PHE A 76 2.10 -13.95 6.46
C PHE A 76 1.63 -14.41 5.07
N PRO A 77 1.11 -15.65 4.92
CA PRO A 77 0.66 -16.18 3.64
C PRO A 77 -0.50 -15.39 3.02
N GLN A 78 -1.41 -14.86 3.84
CA GLN A 78 -2.64 -14.21 3.39
C GLN A 78 -2.46 -12.78 2.85
N GLY A 79 -1.29 -12.15 3.02
CA GLY A 79 -1.06 -10.83 2.44
C GLY A 79 -2.10 -9.78 2.84
N GLY A 80 -2.22 -9.51 4.14
CA GLY A 80 -3.24 -8.61 4.69
C GLY A 80 -2.69 -7.44 5.49
N LYS A 81 -3.58 -6.66 6.13
CA LYS A 81 -3.19 -5.55 7.02
C LYS A 81 -2.38 -6.01 8.23
N GLU A 82 -2.55 -7.27 8.65
CA GLU A 82 -1.84 -7.87 9.79
C GLU A 82 -0.32 -7.88 9.58
N SER A 83 0.15 -8.08 8.33
CA SER A 83 1.57 -8.12 8.03
C SER A 83 2.24 -6.75 8.07
N ASN A 84 1.47 -5.66 7.98
CA ASN A 84 1.98 -4.28 7.84
C ASN A 84 3.03 -4.10 6.72
N LEU A 85 3.04 -5.01 5.73
CA LEU A 85 4.07 -5.05 4.68
C LEU A 85 4.13 -3.75 3.88
N SER A 86 2.98 -3.16 3.54
CA SER A 86 2.94 -1.89 2.79
C SER A 86 3.57 -0.73 3.55
N VAL A 87 3.35 -0.67 4.87
CA VAL A 87 3.96 0.36 5.74
C VAL A 87 5.45 0.11 5.85
N LEU A 88 5.86 -1.15 5.97
CA LEU A 88 7.26 -1.52 6.05
C LEU A 88 8.03 -1.16 4.77
N LEU A 89 7.46 -1.47 3.60
CA LEU A 89 8.00 -1.10 2.29
C LEU A 89 8.08 0.42 2.12
N GLU A 90 6.99 1.15 2.38
CA GLU A 90 6.96 2.62 2.29
C GLU A 90 8.09 3.25 3.13
N ARG A 91 8.25 2.77 4.36
CA ARG A 91 9.27 3.29 5.27
C ARG A 91 10.69 2.94 4.84
N ALA A 92 10.94 1.69 4.46
CA ALA A 92 12.25 1.26 3.97
C ALA A 92 12.66 2.11 2.76
N VAL A 93 11.76 2.23 1.80
CA VAL A 93 11.97 2.97 0.57
C VAL A 93 12.25 4.45 0.86
N MET A 94 11.43 5.09 1.69
CA MET A 94 11.58 6.51 2.04
C MET A 94 12.83 6.85 2.87
N LEU A 95 13.38 5.89 3.63
CA LEU A 95 14.56 6.15 4.46
C LEU A 95 15.84 6.25 3.62
N PHE A 96 15.98 5.43 2.59
CA PHE A 96 17.20 5.35 1.78
C PHE A 96 17.15 6.19 0.50
N THR A 97 16.07 6.94 0.24
CA THR A 97 15.96 7.82 -0.94
C THR A 97 17.06 8.87 -1.01
N ALA A 98 17.51 9.40 0.14
CA ALA A 98 18.59 10.39 0.19
C ALA A 98 19.99 9.76 0.10
N ASP A 99 20.12 8.46 0.39
CA ASP A 99 21.42 7.79 0.52
C ASP A 99 21.85 7.17 -0.83
N LYS A 100 22.74 7.87 -1.53
CA LYS A 100 23.22 7.51 -2.88
C LYS A 100 23.93 6.16 -2.94
N ARG A 101 24.45 5.67 -1.81
CA ARG A 101 25.16 4.39 -1.71
C ARG A 101 24.30 3.21 -2.16
N TYR A 102 23.00 3.28 -1.88
CA TYR A 102 22.06 2.18 -2.16
C TYR A 102 21.34 2.30 -3.51
N HIS A 103 21.55 3.39 -4.26
CA HIS A 103 20.78 3.63 -5.49
C HIS A 103 20.99 2.55 -6.54
N ASN A 104 22.19 1.97 -6.64
CA ASN A 104 22.51 0.89 -7.58
C ASN A 104 22.56 -0.50 -6.91
N ASP A 105 22.12 -0.62 -5.66
CA ASP A 105 22.03 -1.92 -4.99
C ASP A 105 20.80 -2.68 -5.50
N VAL A 106 21.00 -3.91 -5.98
CA VAL A 106 19.92 -4.81 -6.45
C VAL A 106 18.81 -4.93 -5.41
N ARG A 107 19.18 -5.06 -4.14
CA ARG A 107 18.23 -5.25 -3.03
C ARG A 107 17.31 -4.04 -2.89
N TYR A 108 17.86 -2.84 -3.01
CA TYR A 108 17.08 -1.62 -2.90
C TYR A 108 16.14 -1.43 -4.09
N VAL A 109 16.61 -1.73 -5.31
CA VAL A 109 15.78 -1.71 -6.52
C VAL A 109 14.63 -2.72 -6.42
N GLU A 110 14.88 -3.92 -5.90
CA GLU A 110 13.84 -4.92 -5.67
C GLU A 110 12.80 -4.43 -4.65
N LEU A 111 13.20 -3.75 -3.57
CA LEU A 111 12.25 -3.15 -2.62
C LEU A 111 11.34 -2.11 -3.28
N TRP A 112 11.88 -1.29 -4.18
CA TRP A 112 11.08 -0.35 -4.97
C TRP A 112 10.11 -1.06 -5.92
N ILE A 113 10.55 -2.12 -6.60
CA ILE A 113 9.69 -2.92 -7.47
C ILE A 113 8.56 -3.56 -6.65
N GLU A 114 8.87 -4.10 -5.47
CA GLU A 114 7.85 -4.63 -4.56
C GLU A 114 6.87 -3.55 -4.07
N PHE A 115 7.36 -2.34 -3.82
CA PHE A 115 6.52 -1.20 -3.47
C PHE A 115 5.54 -0.84 -4.60
N THR A 116 5.92 -1.00 -5.87
CA THR A 116 5.03 -0.72 -7.02
C THR A 116 3.78 -1.60 -7.03
N GLU A 117 3.88 -2.86 -6.57
CA GLU A 117 2.75 -3.79 -6.53
C GLU A 117 1.64 -3.34 -5.55
N GLY A 118 1.97 -2.53 -4.55
CA GLY A 118 1.03 -2.00 -3.55
C GLY A 118 0.50 -0.59 -3.83
N CYS A 119 0.94 0.05 -4.93
CA CYS A 119 0.59 1.44 -5.25
C CYS A 119 -0.63 1.55 -6.17
N SER A 120 -1.39 2.65 -6.07
CA SER A 120 -2.50 2.94 -6.98
C SER A 120 -2.06 3.13 -8.44
N ASP A 121 -0.91 3.80 -8.67
CA ASP A 121 -0.30 3.94 -9.99
C ASP A 121 1.19 3.54 -9.96
N PRO A 122 1.54 2.32 -10.38
CA PRO A 122 2.92 1.86 -10.47
C PRO A 122 3.82 2.73 -11.36
N MET A 123 3.25 3.39 -12.37
CA MET A 123 4.00 4.16 -13.37
C MET A 123 4.68 5.38 -12.76
N ASP A 124 4.00 6.04 -11.81
CA ASP A 124 4.55 7.19 -11.10
C ASP A 124 5.77 6.80 -10.27
N VAL A 125 5.78 5.59 -9.70
CA VAL A 125 6.93 5.09 -8.95
C VAL A 125 8.14 4.89 -9.87
N PHE A 126 7.96 4.28 -11.04
CA PHE A 126 9.06 4.11 -12.01
C PHE A 126 9.60 5.45 -12.53
N ARG A 127 8.72 6.42 -12.79
CA ARG A 127 9.10 7.78 -13.17
C ARG A 127 9.90 8.47 -12.06
N TYR A 128 9.49 8.28 -10.80
CA TYR A 128 10.22 8.79 -9.65
C TYR A 128 11.61 8.15 -9.52
N MET A 129 11.71 6.83 -9.66
CA MET A 129 13.00 6.13 -9.64
C MET A 129 13.94 6.64 -10.74
N GLN A 130 13.44 6.82 -11.97
CA GLN A 130 14.22 7.38 -13.08
C GLN A 130 14.66 8.82 -12.79
N ALA A 131 13.77 9.68 -12.29
CA ALA A 131 14.09 11.08 -11.98
C ALA A 131 15.12 11.23 -10.85
N GLN A 132 15.10 10.33 -9.86
CA GLN A 132 16.08 10.29 -8.76
C GLN A 132 17.37 9.53 -9.12
N GLY A 133 17.41 8.85 -10.27
CA GLY A 133 18.54 8.03 -10.67
C GLY A 133 18.68 6.73 -9.86
N ILE A 134 17.60 6.25 -9.25
CA ILE A 134 17.57 4.99 -8.48
C ILE A 134 17.50 3.82 -9.46
N GLY A 135 18.45 2.89 -9.37
CA GLY A 135 18.46 1.66 -10.16
C GLY A 135 18.80 1.83 -11.63
N THR A 136 19.36 2.97 -12.03
CA THR A 136 19.71 3.27 -13.44
C THR A 136 20.71 2.28 -14.02
N MET A 137 21.57 1.69 -13.19
CA MET A 137 22.51 0.65 -13.62
C MET A 137 21.94 -0.77 -13.49
N GLN A 138 20.69 -0.94 -13.06
CA GLN A 138 20.12 -2.26 -12.76
C GLN A 138 19.08 -2.70 -13.79
N ALA A 139 19.30 -3.86 -14.42
CA ALA A 139 18.40 -4.40 -15.43
C ALA A 139 16.99 -4.70 -14.87
N ALA A 140 16.90 -5.02 -13.56
CA ALA A 140 15.62 -5.32 -12.90
C ALA A 140 14.62 -4.16 -12.99
N LEU A 141 15.09 -2.92 -12.92
CA LEU A 141 14.25 -1.71 -13.06
C LEU A 141 13.60 -1.67 -14.45
N TYR A 142 14.41 -1.72 -15.51
CA TYR A 142 13.93 -1.62 -16.89
C TYR A 142 13.02 -2.78 -17.26
N ILE A 143 13.31 -3.99 -16.78
CA ILE A 143 12.44 -5.16 -16.99
C ILE A 143 11.07 -4.93 -16.33
N ALA A 144 11.03 -4.63 -15.03
CA ALA A 144 9.76 -4.42 -14.32
C ALA A 144 8.96 -3.24 -14.90
N TRP A 145 9.66 -2.17 -15.29
CA TRP A 145 9.04 -1.00 -15.88
C TRP A 145 8.45 -1.28 -17.27
N SER A 146 9.18 -2.01 -18.12
CA SER A 146 8.68 -2.42 -19.44
C SER A 146 7.46 -3.35 -19.34
N GLU A 147 7.44 -4.28 -18.38
CA GLU A 147 6.32 -5.18 -18.12
C GLU A 147 5.07 -4.41 -17.70
N GLU A 148 5.22 -3.34 -16.91
CA GLU A 148 4.10 -2.48 -16.53
C GLU A 148 3.53 -1.72 -17.73
N HIS A 149 4.39 -1.24 -18.64
CA HIS A 149 3.94 -0.64 -19.91
C HIS A 149 3.23 -1.66 -20.82
N GLU A 150 3.72 -2.90 -20.87
CA GLU A 150 3.11 -4.00 -21.61
C GLU A 150 1.71 -4.32 -21.06
N LYS A 151 1.53 -4.41 -19.74
CA LYS A 151 0.21 -4.61 -19.09
C LYS A 151 -0.81 -3.54 -19.45
N ARG A 152 -0.36 -2.28 -19.62
CA ARG A 152 -1.21 -1.16 -20.05
C ARG A 152 -1.46 -1.13 -21.56
N GLY A 153 -0.85 -2.05 -22.32
CA GLY A 153 -0.95 -2.12 -23.78
C GLY A 153 -0.06 -1.14 -24.54
N ASN A 154 0.86 -0.44 -23.87
CA ASN A 154 1.68 0.60 -24.48
C ASN A 154 3.04 0.05 -24.93
N LEU A 155 3.01 -0.77 -25.99
CA LEU A 155 4.16 -1.55 -26.48
C LEU A 155 5.33 -0.68 -26.96
N LYS A 156 5.04 0.49 -27.55
CA LYS A 156 6.06 1.44 -28.01
C LYS A 156 6.90 1.98 -26.85
N MET A 157 6.26 2.27 -25.72
CA MET A 157 6.95 2.74 -24.53
C MET A 157 7.73 1.61 -23.86
N ALA A 158 7.18 0.39 -23.82
CA ALA A 158 7.89 -0.77 -23.31
C ALA A 158 9.22 -1.02 -24.05
N ASP A 159 9.21 -0.92 -25.39
CA ASP A 159 10.43 -1.07 -26.20
C ASP A 159 11.44 0.07 -25.95
N ARG A 160 10.97 1.32 -25.83
CA ARG A 160 11.84 2.47 -25.48
C ARG A 160 12.54 2.28 -24.15
N VAL A 161 11.83 1.81 -23.12
CA VAL A 161 12.41 1.54 -21.79
C VAL A 161 13.53 0.51 -21.87
N PHE A 162 13.36 -0.55 -22.66
CA PHE A 162 14.43 -1.52 -22.89
C PHE A 162 15.65 -0.89 -23.59
N GLN A 163 15.42 -0.10 -24.63
CA GLN A 163 16.50 0.61 -25.33
C GLN A 163 17.25 1.55 -24.38
N ASP A 164 16.54 2.26 -23.52
CA ASP A 164 17.16 3.16 -22.53
C ASP A 164 17.98 2.38 -21.51
N GLY A 165 17.52 1.21 -21.05
CA GLY A 165 18.30 0.32 -20.19
C GLY A 165 19.60 -0.18 -20.85
N VAL A 166 19.56 -0.45 -22.16
CA VAL A 166 20.74 -0.84 -22.94
C VAL A 166 21.71 0.34 -23.07
N LYS A 167 21.21 1.56 -23.32
CA LYS A 167 22.03 2.79 -23.37
C LYS A 167 22.71 3.09 -22.04
N CYS A 168 22.00 2.86 -20.93
CA CYS A 168 22.53 3.04 -19.57
C CYS A 168 23.50 1.94 -19.13
N GLY A 169 23.65 0.85 -19.90
CA GLY A 169 24.56 -0.25 -19.57
C GLY A 169 24.09 -1.07 -18.35
N ALA A 170 22.78 -1.27 -18.21
CA ALA A 170 22.22 -1.89 -17.02
C ALA A 170 22.57 -3.39 -16.86
N GLU A 171 23.04 -3.79 -15.68
CA GLU A 171 23.48 -5.15 -15.38
C GLU A 171 22.38 -5.98 -14.68
N PRO A 172 22.27 -7.31 -14.93
CA PRO A 172 22.96 -8.09 -15.95
C PRO A 172 22.42 -7.83 -17.37
N VAL A 173 23.32 -7.46 -18.28
CA VAL A 173 23.00 -7.09 -19.67
C VAL A 173 22.37 -8.26 -20.45
N ASP A 174 22.82 -9.49 -20.19
CA ASP A 174 22.26 -10.69 -20.83
C ASP A 174 20.79 -10.89 -20.48
N LYS A 175 20.43 -10.66 -19.21
CA LYS A 175 19.06 -10.75 -18.74
C LYS A 175 18.20 -9.69 -19.42
N LEU A 176 18.70 -8.45 -19.51
CA LEU A 176 17.99 -7.36 -20.18
C LEU A 176 17.68 -7.70 -21.65
N HIS A 177 18.68 -8.15 -22.42
CA HIS A 177 18.49 -8.54 -23.82
C HIS A 177 17.58 -9.76 -24.00
N ALA A 178 17.63 -10.73 -23.09
CA ALA A 178 16.73 -11.88 -23.13
C ALA A 178 15.27 -11.44 -22.95
N PHE A 179 14.99 -10.56 -21.98
CA PHE A 179 13.65 -10.01 -21.75
C PHE A 179 13.18 -9.11 -22.90
N HIS A 180 14.08 -8.30 -23.48
CA HIS A 180 13.76 -7.46 -24.64
C HIS A 180 13.37 -8.31 -25.86
N ARG A 181 14.14 -9.35 -26.17
CA ARG A 181 13.79 -10.32 -27.23
C ARG A 181 12.47 -11.04 -26.94
N ALA A 182 12.20 -11.38 -25.67
CA ALA A 182 10.95 -12.00 -25.27
C ALA A 182 9.74 -11.06 -25.48
N LEU A 183 9.87 -9.77 -25.15
CA LEU A 183 8.85 -8.75 -25.46
C LEU A 183 8.59 -8.70 -26.97
N GLN A 184 9.64 -8.55 -27.77
CA GLN A 184 9.52 -8.48 -29.23
C GLN A 184 8.80 -9.72 -29.80
N ALA A 185 9.16 -10.92 -29.33
CA ALA A 185 8.49 -12.15 -29.73
C ALA A 185 6.99 -12.17 -29.37
N ARG A 186 6.62 -11.71 -28.15
CA ARG A 186 5.20 -11.59 -27.74
C ARG A 186 4.43 -10.60 -28.61
N VAL A 187 5.02 -9.44 -28.89
CA VAL A 187 4.42 -8.41 -29.75
C VAL A 187 4.22 -8.92 -31.17
N CYS A 188 5.23 -9.57 -31.76
CA CYS A 188 5.10 -10.19 -33.09
C CYS A 188 3.99 -11.23 -33.11
N ARG A 189 3.91 -12.09 -32.09
CA ARG A 189 2.83 -13.09 -31.98
C ARG A 189 1.45 -12.45 -31.86
N GLN A 190 1.30 -11.40 -31.05
CA GLN A 190 0.05 -10.67 -30.89
C GLN A 190 -0.39 -10.03 -32.22
N MET A 191 0.55 -9.40 -32.94
CA MET A 191 0.29 -8.80 -34.25
C MET A 191 -0.15 -9.86 -35.27
N MET A 192 0.54 -10.99 -35.36
CA MET A 192 0.17 -12.09 -36.25
C MET A 192 -1.21 -12.67 -35.89
N SER A 193 -1.52 -12.83 -34.60
CA SER A 193 -2.82 -13.31 -34.15
C SER A 193 -3.95 -12.33 -34.49
N SER A 194 -3.73 -11.02 -34.42
CA SER A 194 -4.74 -10.03 -34.80
C SER A 194 -5.01 -9.95 -36.31
N VAL A 195 -4.03 -10.32 -37.13
CA VAL A 195 -4.17 -10.32 -38.61
C VAL A 195 -4.80 -11.61 -39.12
N THR A 196 -4.70 -12.72 -38.36
CA THR A 196 -5.22 -14.04 -38.75
C THR A 196 -6.65 -14.30 -38.23
N ASP A 197 -7.31 -13.29 -37.65
CA ASP A 197 -8.72 -13.35 -37.24
C ASP A 197 -9.65 -12.54 -38.21
N PRO A 198 -9.66 -12.77 -39.54
CA PRO A 198 -10.64 -12.16 -40.44
C PRO A 198 -11.98 -12.91 -40.45
N GLN A 199 -12.27 -13.73 -39.44
CA GLN A 199 -13.48 -14.57 -39.43
C GLN A 199 -14.07 -14.69 -38.02
N ARG A 200 -14.47 -13.54 -37.46
CA ARG A 200 -15.59 -13.49 -36.51
C ARG A 200 -16.75 -12.83 -37.22
N ASP A 201 -17.57 -13.68 -37.83
CA ASP A 201 -19.01 -13.55 -37.90
C ASP A 201 -19.54 -12.15 -38.28
N GLU A 202 -19.52 -11.84 -39.59
CA GLU A 202 -20.37 -10.78 -40.16
C GLU A 202 -21.85 -11.20 -40.26
N ASP A 203 -22.20 -12.41 -39.85
CA ASP A 203 -23.55 -12.94 -39.90
C ASP A 203 -24.03 -13.33 -38.47
N ASP A 204 -24.93 -12.51 -37.92
CA ASP A 204 -25.86 -12.81 -36.79
C ASP A 204 -25.62 -12.18 -35.39
N ASP A 205 -25.09 -10.95 -35.30
CA ASP A 205 -25.21 -10.15 -34.06
C ASP A 205 -26.25 -9.03 -34.22
N GLU A 206 -27.38 -9.13 -33.51
CA GLU A 206 -28.24 -7.99 -33.21
C GLU A 206 -27.38 -6.90 -32.53
N GLU A 207 -27.06 -5.82 -33.24
CA GLU A 207 -26.20 -4.74 -32.74
C GLU A 207 -26.69 -4.21 -31.37
N GLU A 208 -26.04 -4.64 -30.29
CA GLU A 208 -26.30 -4.10 -28.97
C GLU A 208 -26.02 -2.58 -28.97
N PRO A 209 -26.86 -1.77 -28.31
CA PRO A 209 -26.72 -0.32 -28.35
C PRO A 209 -25.42 0.14 -27.69
N GLN A 210 -24.45 0.56 -28.50
CA GLN A 210 -23.18 1.11 -28.05
C GLN A 210 -23.37 2.46 -27.33
N ARG A 211 -22.58 2.71 -26.28
CA ARG A 211 -22.62 3.98 -25.53
C ARG A 211 -22.21 5.14 -26.43
N SER A 212 -23.10 6.14 -26.57
CA SER A 212 -22.82 7.39 -27.26
C SER A 212 -22.22 8.43 -26.31
N SER A 213 -21.04 8.95 -26.65
CA SER A 213 -20.38 10.01 -25.88
C SER A 213 -21.19 11.31 -25.94
N LEU A 214 -21.34 11.99 -24.80
CA LEU A 214 -22.08 13.26 -24.67
C LEU A 214 -23.56 13.18 -25.09
N ALA A 215 -24.15 11.98 -25.07
CA ALA A 215 -25.57 11.81 -25.33
C ALA A 215 -26.43 12.35 -24.17
N GLU A 216 -27.57 12.92 -24.52
CA GLU A 216 -28.52 13.46 -23.56
C GLU A 216 -29.18 12.32 -22.75
N LEU A 217 -29.24 12.47 -21.42
CA LEU A 217 -29.93 11.52 -20.55
C LEU A 217 -31.41 11.88 -20.45
N LYS A 218 -32.30 10.96 -20.87
CA LYS A 218 -33.75 11.12 -20.70
C LYS A 218 -34.24 10.36 -19.48
N ALA A 219 -35.04 10.99 -18.62
CA ALA A 219 -35.67 10.33 -17.48
C ALA A 219 -36.49 9.10 -17.93
N LYS A 220 -36.28 7.94 -17.29
CA LYS A 220 -36.96 6.69 -17.61
C LYS A 220 -38.35 6.68 -16.95
N GLY A 221 -39.42 6.75 -17.74
CA GLY A 221 -40.81 6.63 -17.26
C GLY A 221 -41.86 7.32 -18.14
N LYS A 222 -43.09 6.78 -18.20
CA LYS A 222 -44.20 7.28 -19.04
C LYS A 222 -44.84 8.60 -18.57
N LYS A 223 -44.38 9.19 -17.46
CA LYS A 223 -44.94 10.42 -16.89
C LYS A 223 -43.84 11.45 -16.67
N LYS A 224 -43.79 12.47 -17.52
CA LYS A 224 -42.94 13.65 -17.35
C LYS A 224 -43.54 14.52 -16.25
N ALA A 225 -43.22 14.23 -14.98
CA ALA A 225 -43.49 15.18 -13.92
C ALA A 225 -42.48 16.34 -14.08
N VAL A 226 -42.97 17.55 -14.32
CA VAL A 226 -42.16 18.77 -14.32
C VAL A 226 -41.83 19.08 -12.87
N VAL A 227 -40.69 18.57 -12.39
CA VAL A 227 -40.16 18.83 -11.05
C VAL A 227 -38.97 19.80 -11.19
N PRO A 228 -38.74 20.75 -10.26
CA PRO A 228 -37.66 21.74 -10.37
C PRO A 228 -36.24 21.14 -10.34
N ILE A 229 -36.10 19.89 -9.90
CA ILE A 229 -34.81 19.19 -9.76
C ILE A 229 -34.91 17.84 -10.45
N ASN A 230 -34.20 17.69 -11.57
CA ASN A 230 -34.07 16.43 -12.28
C ASN A 230 -32.90 15.61 -11.70
N ARG A 231 -33.21 14.55 -10.94
CA ARG A 231 -32.23 13.52 -10.57
C ARG A 231 -32.43 12.34 -11.53
N ALA A 232 -31.59 12.24 -12.56
CA ALA A 232 -31.71 11.20 -13.57
C ALA A 232 -30.90 9.95 -13.17
N ASN A 233 -31.60 8.88 -12.80
CA ASN A 233 -31.05 7.52 -12.78
C ASN A 233 -31.50 6.85 -14.09
N ALA A 234 -30.94 7.25 -15.24
CA ALA A 234 -31.56 6.95 -16.54
C ALA A 234 -30.61 6.42 -17.61
N SER A 235 -31.20 5.70 -18.59
CA SER A 235 -30.53 5.12 -19.76
C SER A 235 -30.35 6.15 -20.87
N ALA A 236 -29.24 6.04 -21.61
CA ALA A 236 -28.94 6.91 -22.75
C ALA A 236 -30.09 6.86 -23.77
N GLY A 237 -30.60 8.01 -24.17
CA GLY A 237 -31.64 8.12 -25.19
C GLY A 237 -31.18 9.09 -26.27
N TYR A 238 -31.34 8.72 -27.53
CA TYR A 238 -31.06 9.64 -28.62
C TYR A 238 -32.07 10.81 -28.59
N ALA A 239 -31.57 12.03 -28.41
CA ALA A 239 -32.24 13.27 -28.74
C ALA A 239 -31.23 14.19 -29.42
N ARG A 240 -31.59 14.65 -30.63
CA ARG A 240 -30.94 15.78 -31.28
C ARG A 240 -31.59 17.05 -30.77
N GLY A 241 -30.83 17.90 -30.11
CA GLY A 241 -31.28 19.20 -29.62
C GLY A 241 -30.13 20.13 -29.29
N LEU A 242 -29.34 20.55 -30.28
CA LEU A 242 -28.38 21.65 -30.13
C LEU A 242 -28.84 22.82 -31.02
N GLN A 243 -29.29 23.90 -30.38
CA GLN A 243 -29.34 25.21 -31.02
C GLN A 243 -28.00 25.90 -30.80
N PHE A 244 -27.21 26.02 -31.85
CA PHE A 244 -26.00 26.85 -31.85
C PHE A 244 -26.41 28.32 -31.87
N LYS A 245 -26.17 29.05 -30.77
CA LYS A 245 -25.93 30.49 -30.85
C LYS A 245 -24.42 30.69 -30.88
N GLN A 246 -23.92 31.05 -32.06
CA GLN A 246 -22.51 31.35 -32.27
C GLN A 246 -22.18 32.64 -31.49
N PRO A 247 -21.29 32.64 -30.49
CA PRO A 247 -20.82 33.89 -29.92
C PRO A 247 -19.93 34.57 -30.95
N LEU A 248 -20.29 35.78 -31.37
CA LEU A 248 -19.37 36.69 -32.07
C LEU A 248 -18.18 36.93 -31.14
N GLY A 249 -17.05 36.29 -31.42
CA GLY A 249 -15.83 36.43 -30.64
C GLY A 249 -15.33 37.88 -30.64
N PRO A 250 -14.71 38.35 -29.54
CA PRO A 250 -14.24 39.73 -29.42
C PRO A 250 -13.23 40.08 -30.52
N LYS A 251 -13.36 41.29 -31.06
CA LYS A 251 -12.48 41.87 -32.08
C LYS A 251 -11.03 41.89 -31.58
N HIS A 252 -10.15 41.28 -32.38
CA HIS A 252 -8.69 41.40 -32.45
C HIS A 252 -7.96 41.96 -31.22
N ASN A 253 -7.40 41.04 -30.43
CA ASN A 253 -6.10 41.27 -29.77
C ASN A 253 -5.13 40.24 -30.37
N THR A 254 -3.93 40.67 -30.75
CA THR A 254 -2.88 39.88 -31.42
C THR A 254 -2.64 38.57 -30.66
N ARG A 255 -3.14 37.46 -31.20
CA ARG A 255 -2.85 36.12 -30.68
C ARG A 255 -1.54 35.63 -31.30
N PRO A 256 -0.57 35.13 -30.51
CA PRO A 256 0.60 34.48 -31.06
C PRO A 256 0.17 33.28 -31.91
N VAL A 257 0.82 33.12 -33.07
CA VAL A 257 0.60 31.95 -33.94
C VAL A 257 1.21 30.74 -33.25
N ILE A 258 0.43 29.68 -33.11
CA ILE A 258 0.88 28.41 -32.52
C ILE A 258 1.97 27.83 -33.43
N PHE A 259 3.04 27.32 -32.84
CA PHE A 259 4.13 26.69 -33.58
C PHE A 259 3.61 25.50 -34.39
N ASP A 260 3.95 25.47 -35.67
CA ASP A 260 3.58 24.39 -36.60
C ASP A 260 4.77 23.45 -36.77
N GLU A 261 4.75 22.34 -36.03
CA GLU A 261 5.81 21.31 -36.05
C GLU A 261 6.00 20.68 -37.45
N ASN A 262 5.02 20.81 -38.35
CA ASN A 262 5.09 20.23 -39.71
C ASN A 262 5.95 21.05 -40.68
N LYS A 263 6.29 22.31 -40.34
CA LYS A 263 7.08 23.19 -41.21
C LYS A 263 8.60 23.00 -41.08
N VAL A 264 9.07 22.30 -40.06
CA VAL A 264 10.50 22.04 -39.83
C VAL A 264 10.74 20.53 -39.97
N PRO A 265 11.45 20.06 -41.01
CA PRO A 265 11.58 18.62 -41.29
C PRO A 265 12.36 17.82 -40.23
N GLU A 266 13.15 18.48 -39.38
CA GLU A 266 14.06 17.82 -38.44
C GLU A 266 14.14 18.59 -37.12
N THR A 267 13.06 18.57 -36.34
CA THR A 267 13.19 18.89 -34.92
C THR A 267 13.71 17.64 -34.22
N VAL A 268 14.98 17.63 -33.81
CA VAL A 268 15.53 16.58 -32.93
C VAL A 268 14.59 16.47 -31.73
N PRO A 269 14.04 15.28 -31.43
CA PRO A 269 13.21 15.12 -30.23
C PRO A 269 14.00 15.64 -29.05
N GLN A 270 13.53 16.70 -28.40
CA GLN A 270 14.15 17.14 -27.16
C GLN A 270 14.02 15.97 -26.19
N GLU A 271 15.17 15.42 -25.76
CA GLU A 271 15.16 14.48 -24.65
C GLU A 271 14.48 15.18 -23.47
N PRO A 272 13.41 14.60 -22.91
CA PRO A 272 12.66 15.24 -21.85
C PRO A 272 13.64 15.48 -20.69
N LYS A 273 13.88 16.76 -20.38
CA LYS A 273 14.63 17.13 -19.18
C LYS A 273 13.78 16.68 -18.00
N PHE A 274 14.23 15.65 -17.29
CA PHE A 274 13.51 15.14 -16.13
C PHE A 274 13.47 16.22 -15.06
N GLU A 275 12.27 16.73 -14.78
CA GLU A 275 12.06 17.60 -13.62
C GLU A 275 12.38 16.81 -12.35
N ILE A 276 13.14 17.43 -11.45
CA ILE A 276 13.50 16.83 -10.17
C ILE A 276 12.21 16.67 -9.36
N TRP A 277 11.76 15.43 -9.20
CA TRP A 277 10.56 15.15 -8.43
C TRP A 277 10.89 15.23 -6.93
N THR A 278 10.39 16.25 -6.24
CA THR A 278 10.75 16.56 -4.85
C THR A 278 10.15 15.60 -3.82
N ALA A 279 9.11 14.83 -4.16
CA ALA A 279 8.45 13.90 -3.24
C ALA A 279 8.12 12.57 -3.93
N PRO A 280 8.29 11.43 -3.23
CA PRO A 280 7.81 10.14 -3.72
C PRO A 280 6.30 10.15 -3.98
N PRO A 281 5.81 9.42 -4.99
CA PRO A 281 4.39 9.21 -5.21
C PRO A 281 3.71 8.61 -3.98
N ALA A 282 2.51 9.07 -3.67
CA ALA A 282 1.72 8.50 -2.59
C ALA A 282 1.26 7.09 -2.99
N ALA A 283 1.41 6.11 -2.09
CA ALA A 283 0.94 4.74 -2.33
C ALA A 283 -0.58 4.66 -2.57
N ARG A 284 -1.36 5.65 -2.07
CA ARG A 284 -2.82 5.71 -2.23
C ARG A 284 -3.31 7.10 -2.62
N ALA A 285 -4.28 7.14 -3.52
CA ALA A 285 -5.01 8.34 -3.89
C ALA A 285 -6.04 8.70 -2.81
N LYS A 286 -5.62 9.52 -1.83
CA LYS A 286 -6.43 9.91 -0.65
C LYS A 286 -7.79 10.55 -0.96
N GLU A 287 -7.96 11.14 -2.14
CA GLU A 287 -9.22 11.78 -2.57
C GLU A 287 -10.18 10.82 -3.27
N ASN A 288 -9.66 9.69 -3.77
CA ASN A 288 -10.46 8.65 -4.45
C ASN A 288 -11.01 7.62 -3.46
N GLU A 289 -10.38 7.46 -2.29
CA GLU A 289 -10.74 6.46 -1.28
C GLU A 289 -11.24 7.09 0.02
N GLN A 290 -12.50 6.83 0.39
CA GLN A 290 -13.06 7.22 1.69
C GLN A 290 -12.81 6.13 2.74
N LYS A 291 -12.20 6.49 3.87
CA LYS A 291 -12.04 5.56 5.01
C LYS A 291 -13.37 5.40 5.76
N PRO A 292 -13.73 4.17 6.21
CA PRO A 292 -14.98 3.94 6.92
C PRO A 292 -14.99 4.62 8.29
N GLU A 293 -16.08 5.31 8.58
CA GLU A 293 -16.20 6.15 9.79
C GLU A 293 -17.00 5.44 10.92
N LYS A 294 -18.01 4.64 10.57
CA LYS A 294 -18.99 4.09 11.52
C LYS A 294 -18.57 2.82 12.26
N TRP A 295 -17.75 1.98 11.63
CA TRP A 295 -17.17 0.77 12.23
C TRP A 295 -15.66 0.95 12.36
N SER A 296 -15.25 2.06 12.98
CA SER A 296 -13.85 2.26 13.35
C SER A 296 -13.46 1.22 14.41
N ASN A 297 -12.19 0.82 14.44
CA ASN A 297 -11.60 -0.23 15.29
C ASN A 297 -11.68 0.08 16.82
N VAL A 298 -12.84 0.46 17.32
CA VAL A 298 -13.16 0.56 18.73
C VAL A 298 -13.21 -0.87 19.23
N LYS A 299 -12.07 -1.35 19.76
CA LYS A 299 -12.03 -2.51 20.63
C LYS A 299 -13.12 -2.26 21.67
N LEU A 300 -14.18 -3.08 21.66
CA LEU A 300 -15.26 -2.97 22.63
C LEU A 300 -14.61 -2.84 24.01
N PRO A 301 -14.90 -1.78 24.78
CA PRO A 301 -14.35 -1.70 26.13
C PRO A 301 -14.79 -2.97 26.84
N MET A 302 -13.83 -3.81 27.22
CA MET A 302 -14.08 -4.89 28.17
C MET A 302 -14.62 -4.18 29.41
N LYS A 303 -15.94 -4.16 29.55
CA LYS A 303 -16.58 -3.65 30.75
C LYS A 303 -16.04 -4.54 31.87
N SER A 304 -15.09 -4.02 32.63
CA SER A 304 -14.74 -4.58 33.94
C SER A 304 -16.07 -4.78 34.64
N ARG A 305 -16.45 -6.03 34.90
CA ARG A 305 -17.65 -6.38 35.65
C ARG A 305 -17.41 -5.92 37.10
N SER A 306 -17.60 -4.64 37.32
CA SER A 306 -17.52 -3.97 38.61
C SER A 306 -18.64 -2.94 38.63
N GLY A 307 -19.87 -3.43 38.68
CA GLY A 307 -21.08 -2.62 38.70
C GLY A 307 -22.27 -3.39 38.13
N LEU A 308 -23.22 -3.77 38.99
CA LEU A 308 -24.49 -4.33 38.57
C LEU A 308 -25.24 -3.31 37.71
N SER A 309 -25.27 -3.55 36.40
CA SER A 309 -26.28 -2.95 35.53
C SER A 309 -27.49 -3.86 35.58
N VAL A 310 -28.56 -3.41 36.23
CA VAL A 310 -29.89 -4.01 36.09
C VAL A 310 -30.35 -3.69 34.67
N ALA A 311 -30.05 -4.60 33.74
CA ALA A 311 -30.63 -4.57 32.42
C ALA A 311 -32.05 -5.16 32.52
N VAL A 312 -33.05 -4.37 32.12
CA VAL A 312 -34.42 -4.87 31.90
C VAL A 312 -34.32 -6.00 30.86
N PRO A 313 -34.84 -7.21 31.13
CA PRO A 313 -34.76 -8.30 30.17
C PRO A 313 -35.58 -7.94 28.92
N PRO A 314 -35.04 -8.18 27.71
CA PRO A 314 -35.82 -8.02 26.48
C PRO A 314 -37.01 -8.99 26.47
N PRO A 315 -38.11 -8.63 25.77
CA PRO A 315 -39.26 -9.52 25.65
C PRO A 315 -38.83 -10.86 25.05
N LYS A 316 -39.23 -11.96 25.71
CA LYS A 316 -38.88 -13.32 25.30
C LYS A 316 -39.35 -13.56 23.86
N PRO A 317 -38.47 -14.02 22.94
CA PRO A 317 -38.90 -14.41 21.60
C PRO A 317 -39.91 -15.56 21.69
N SER A 318 -40.87 -15.62 20.76
CA SER A 318 -41.99 -16.58 20.78
C SER A 318 -41.59 -18.01 20.35
N PHE A 319 -40.30 -18.32 20.31
CA PHE A 319 -39.78 -19.65 20.04
C PHE A 319 -38.68 -19.95 21.07
N GLN A 320 -38.64 -21.17 21.59
CA GLN A 320 -37.58 -21.64 22.48
C GLN A 320 -36.44 -22.19 21.63
N PRO A 321 -35.25 -21.54 21.60
CA PRO A 321 -34.04 -22.21 21.14
C PRO A 321 -33.79 -23.41 22.08
N PHE A 322 -33.35 -24.53 21.53
CA PHE A 322 -33.01 -25.72 22.30
C PHE A 322 -31.99 -25.37 23.39
N VAL A 323 -32.35 -25.57 24.66
CA VAL A 323 -31.47 -25.40 25.82
C VAL A 323 -31.07 -26.80 26.26
N GLU A 324 -29.77 -27.11 26.23
CA GLU A 324 -29.24 -28.37 26.77
C GLU A 324 -29.48 -28.44 28.28
N GLU A 325 -29.91 -29.61 28.76
CA GLU A 325 -30.60 -29.83 30.04
C GLU A 325 -29.69 -29.78 31.30
N ASP A 326 -28.45 -29.30 31.20
CA ASP A 326 -27.46 -29.31 32.29
C ASP A 326 -27.03 -27.94 32.84
N ASP A 327 -27.52 -26.82 32.30
CA ASP A 327 -27.18 -25.47 32.80
C ASP A 327 -28.22 -24.91 33.78
N GLN A 328 -28.36 -25.55 34.94
CA GLN A 328 -29.03 -24.94 36.10
C GLN A 328 -27.99 -24.14 36.91
N PRO A 329 -28.01 -22.78 36.87
CA PRO A 329 -27.01 -22.01 37.60
C PRO A 329 -27.16 -22.22 39.11
N PRO A 330 -26.06 -22.39 39.87
CA PRO A 330 -26.14 -22.58 41.31
C PRO A 330 -26.70 -21.32 41.98
N ALA A 331 -27.59 -21.53 42.96
CA ALA A 331 -28.22 -20.47 43.73
C ALA A 331 -27.17 -19.67 44.53
N VAL A 332 -26.99 -18.39 44.18
CA VAL A 332 -26.06 -17.49 44.86
C VAL A 332 -26.74 -16.91 46.11
N THR A 333 -26.19 -17.19 47.30
CA THR A 333 -26.60 -16.53 48.55
C THR A 333 -25.92 -15.15 48.67
N PRO A 334 -26.62 -14.12 49.17
CA PRO A 334 -26.08 -12.76 49.19
C PRO A 334 -25.20 -12.52 50.42
N CYS A 335 -23.88 -12.48 50.24
CA CYS A 335 -22.96 -11.94 51.24
C CYS A 335 -22.82 -10.41 51.06
N LYS A 336 -23.17 -9.64 52.11
CA LYS A 336 -22.94 -8.18 52.16
C LYS A 336 -21.44 -7.91 52.34
N ILE A 337 -20.82 -7.22 51.40
CA ILE A 337 -19.45 -6.68 51.53
C ILE A 337 -19.56 -5.17 51.78
N ASN A 338 -19.01 -4.69 52.90
CA ASN A 338 -18.96 -3.27 53.26
C ASN A 338 -17.92 -2.53 52.38
N PRO A 339 -18.25 -1.38 51.76
CA PRO A 339 -17.39 -0.71 50.78
C PRO A 339 -16.42 0.32 51.41
N ALA A 340 -15.88 0.05 52.60
CA ALA A 340 -15.06 1.01 53.33
C ALA A 340 -13.58 0.59 53.42
N VAL A 341 -12.97 0.18 52.31
CA VAL A 341 -11.50 0.16 52.13
C VAL A 341 -11.19 -0.14 50.66
N ASN A 342 -11.02 0.92 49.86
CA ASN A 342 -10.12 0.94 48.70
C ASN A 342 -10.04 2.38 48.19
N SER A 343 -9.26 3.18 48.91
CA SER A 343 -8.56 4.30 48.31
C SER A 343 -7.33 3.74 47.58
N VAL A 344 -6.87 4.45 46.55
CA VAL A 344 -5.61 4.27 45.81
C VAL A 344 -5.70 3.37 44.57
N LEU A 345 -5.99 4.00 43.41
CA LEU A 345 -5.17 4.07 42.19
C LEU A 345 -6.03 4.64 41.04
N SER A 346 -6.09 5.98 40.95
CA SER A 346 -6.69 6.68 39.80
C SER A 346 -5.63 6.87 38.72
N ALA A 347 -5.65 6.02 37.70
CA ALA A 347 -4.92 6.29 36.47
C ALA A 347 -5.60 7.45 35.74
N ARG A 348 -4.91 8.61 35.68
CA ARG A 348 -5.32 9.74 34.84
C ARG A 348 -5.39 9.27 33.39
N LYS A 349 -6.61 9.26 32.83
CA LYS A 349 -6.86 9.16 31.39
C LYS A 349 -6.24 10.39 30.70
N PRO A 350 -5.41 10.23 29.65
CA PRO A 350 -5.15 11.34 28.75
C PRO A 350 -6.41 11.58 27.91
N CYS A 351 -7.17 12.60 28.27
CA CYS A 351 -8.04 13.28 27.33
C CYS A 351 -7.16 14.12 26.40
N ARG A 352 -6.98 13.70 25.15
CA ARG A 352 -6.94 14.62 24.01
C ARG A 352 -7.62 13.97 22.81
N LEU A 353 -8.83 14.45 22.56
CA LEU A 353 -9.53 14.31 21.30
C LEU A 353 -8.82 15.18 20.25
N GLU A 354 -8.93 14.75 18.99
CA GLU A 354 -8.66 15.50 17.76
C GLU A 354 -7.21 15.72 17.30
N GLN A 355 -6.50 14.62 17.02
CA GLN A 355 -5.73 14.58 15.78
C GLN A 355 -5.97 13.23 15.09
N THR A 356 -6.59 13.27 13.92
CA THR A 356 -6.71 12.07 13.09
C THR A 356 -5.29 11.63 12.69
N PRO A 357 -5.01 10.33 12.52
CA PRO A 357 -3.71 9.85 12.05
C PRO A 357 -3.28 10.49 10.73
N LEU A 358 -4.25 10.96 9.93
CA LEU A 358 -4.04 11.73 8.71
C LEU A 358 -3.45 13.13 8.98
N LYS A 359 -3.87 13.80 10.05
CA LYS A 359 -3.34 15.10 10.47
C LYS A 359 -1.88 14.97 10.91
N MET A 360 -1.53 13.92 11.65
CA MET A 360 -0.14 13.65 12.05
C MET A 360 0.78 13.32 10.85
N LEU A 361 0.25 12.60 9.85
CA LEU A 361 1.00 12.31 8.61
C LEU A 361 1.17 13.56 7.73
N GLN A 362 0.14 14.40 7.65
CA GLN A 362 0.19 15.65 6.90
C GLN A 362 1.12 16.68 7.57
N GLU A 363 1.12 16.73 8.91
CA GLU A 363 2.04 17.53 9.72
C GLU A 363 3.49 17.00 9.62
N ARG A 364 3.68 15.68 9.53
CA ARG A 364 4.97 15.03 9.23
C ARG A 364 5.49 15.37 7.82
N GLN A 365 4.62 15.40 6.83
CA GLN A 365 4.98 15.73 5.45
C GLN A 365 5.33 17.23 5.30
N LEU A 366 4.65 18.10 6.05
CA LEU A 366 4.95 19.53 6.15
C LEU A 366 6.28 19.79 6.87
N LEU A 367 6.56 19.06 7.95
CA LEU A 367 7.82 19.15 8.72
C LEU A 367 9.05 18.66 7.95
N MET A 368 8.88 17.64 7.09
CA MET A 368 9.94 17.18 6.19
C MET A 368 10.23 18.19 5.07
N GLN A 369 9.23 18.96 4.63
CA GLN A 369 9.40 20.02 3.62
C GLN A 369 9.99 21.31 4.21
N THR A 370 9.72 21.64 5.48
CA THR A 370 10.31 22.82 6.12
C THR A 370 11.77 22.60 6.55
N GLN A 371 12.20 21.36 6.80
CA GLN A 371 13.60 21.06 7.12
C GLN A 371 14.57 21.22 5.94
N THR A 372 14.09 21.21 4.69
CA THR A 372 14.93 21.40 3.50
C THR A 372 14.97 22.84 2.99
N GLN A 373 14.18 23.77 3.55
CA GLN A 373 14.06 25.12 2.98
C GLN A 373 14.39 26.29 3.92
N GLU A 374 14.43 26.12 5.25
CA GLU A 374 14.73 27.24 6.15
C GLU A 374 15.90 26.98 7.09
N ASP A 375 17.08 27.39 6.60
CA ASP A 375 18.19 27.81 7.44
C ASP A 375 17.79 29.12 8.15
N GLY A 376 16.99 29.01 9.21
CA GLY A 376 16.67 30.17 10.07
C GLY A 376 15.27 30.21 10.67
N LYS A 377 15.12 29.58 11.85
CA LYS A 377 14.10 29.81 12.90
C LYS A 377 12.74 29.09 12.77
N SER A 378 12.67 27.92 13.43
CA SER A 378 11.76 27.74 14.58
C SER A 378 12.21 26.56 15.45
N ARG A 379 12.39 26.86 16.75
CA ARG A 379 12.82 25.92 17.80
C ARG A 379 11.67 25.00 18.20
N GLU A 380 11.59 23.82 17.61
CA GLU A 380 10.92 22.69 18.26
C GLU A 380 11.88 21.49 18.22
N GLN A 381 12.78 21.46 19.21
CA GLN A 381 13.70 20.34 19.40
C GLN A 381 12.98 19.28 20.22
N SER A 382 12.64 18.16 19.59
CA SER A 382 12.09 17.00 20.29
C SER A 382 13.04 16.57 21.41
N MET A 383 12.55 16.54 22.65
CA MET A 383 13.32 16.13 23.83
C MET A 383 13.65 14.63 23.88
N TYR A 384 13.22 13.88 22.87
CA TYR A 384 13.45 12.46 22.72
C TYR A 384 13.92 12.15 21.31
N CYS A 385 14.69 11.06 21.15
CA CYS A 385 15.17 10.63 19.84
C CYS A 385 13.99 10.07 19.03
N ARG A 386 13.48 10.89 18.10
CA ARG A 386 12.32 10.57 17.27
C ARG A 386 12.58 9.32 16.43
N ASP A 387 13.78 9.16 15.90
CA ASP A 387 14.11 8.02 15.03
C ASP A 387 14.03 6.69 15.79
N LEU A 388 14.48 6.65 17.05
CA LEU A 388 14.38 5.45 17.88
C LEU A 388 12.94 5.12 18.30
N VAL A 389 12.11 6.12 18.57
CA VAL A 389 10.71 5.88 18.97
C VAL A 389 9.90 5.39 17.77
N TYR A 390 10.10 6.04 16.63
CA TYR A 390 9.23 5.84 15.49
C TYR A 390 9.76 4.86 14.46
N SER A 391 11.03 4.42 14.41
CA SER A 391 11.56 3.45 13.42
C SER A 391 10.80 2.13 13.37
N GLY A 392 10.73 1.47 12.19
CA GLY A 392 10.16 0.12 12.02
C GLY A 392 8.70 0.08 11.55
N ALA A 393 7.91 -0.93 11.93
CA ALA A 393 6.48 -0.99 11.59
C ALA A 393 5.58 -0.48 12.72
N THR A 394 6.02 -0.56 13.98
CA THR A 394 5.31 -0.04 15.15
C THR A 394 6.14 0.96 15.95
N GLU A 395 5.48 1.72 16.83
CA GLU A 395 6.12 2.72 17.68
C GLU A 395 6.57 2.07 19.00
N PHE A 396 7.80 2.34 19.45
CA PHE A 396 8.29 1.84 20.74
C PHE A 396 8.02 2.85 21.85
N CYS A 397 7.58 2.34 23.00
CA CYS A 397 7.50 3.13 24.22
C CYS A 397 8.90 3.39 24.80
N PHE A 398 9.05 4.46 25.59
CA PHE A 398 10.33 4.78 26.25
C PHE A 398 10.84 3.66 27.16
N GLU A 399 9.94 2.89 27.77
CA GLU A 399 10.31 1.75 28.61
C GLU A 399 10.84 0.57 27.78
N GLU A 400 10.31 0.35 26.58
CA GLU A 400 10.80 -0.69 25.66
C GLU A 400 12.20 -0.36 25.16
N LEU A 401 12.46 0.92 24.83
CA LEU A 401 13.80 1.39 24.48
C LEU A 401 14.80 1.21 25.64
N ARG A 402 14.36 1.48 26.88
CA ARG A 402 15.20 1.28 28.07
C ARG A 402 15.48 -0.21 28.31
N ALA A 403 14.45 -1.05 28.19
CA ALA A 403 14.57 -2.49 28.35
C ALA A 403 15.52 -3.10 27.29
N GLU A 404 15.47 -2.63 26.04
CA GLU A 404 16.38 -3.12 25.00
C GLU A 404 17.83 -2.72 25.26
N ARG A 405 18.08 -1.45 25.63
CA ARG A 405 19.43 -1.02 26.02
C ARG A 405 19.98 -1.80 27.21
N TYR A 406 19.11 -2.12 28.17
CA TYR A 406 19.47 -2.99 29.29
C TYR A 406 19.84 -4.39 28.79
N ARG A 407 19.02 -5.01 27.94
CA ARG A 407 19.31 -6.30 27.33
C ARG A 407 20.65 -6.30 26.59
N GLN A 408 20.92 -5.30 25.76
CA GLN A 408 22.19 -5.21 25.03
C GLN A 408 23.40 -5.09 25.96
N LYS A 409 23.28 -4.28 27.02
CA LYS A 409 24.35 -4.14 28.02
C LYS A 409 24.64 -5.46 28.74
N HIS A 410 23.61 -6.28 28.97
CA HIS A 410 23.73 -7.57 29.65
C HIS A 410 23.94 -8.76 28.69
N ALA A 411 23.79 -8.57 27.37
CA ALA A 411 24.02 -9.57 26.35
C ALA A 411 25.44 -9.54 25.77
N ARG A 412 26.18 -8.43 25.91
CA ARG A 412 27.62 -8.42 25.64
C ARG A 412 28.30 -9.34 26.65
N PRO A 413 28.98 -10.42 26.24
CA PRO A 413 29.74 -11.24 27.17
C PRO A 413 30.77 -10.36 27.87
N ALA A 414 31.03 -10.66 29.13
CA ALA A 414 32.07 -10.05 29.94
C ALA A 414 33.46 -10.43 29.40
N ASP A 415 33.78 -10.05 28.17
CA ASP A 415 35.16 -9.98 27.73
C ASP A 415 35.73 -8.71 28.36
N HIS A 416 36.48 -8.93 29.45
CA HIS A 416 37.63 -8.19 29.97
C HIS A 416 37.66 -8.35 31.49
N SER A 417 38.04 -9.54 31.96
CA SER A 417 38.78 -9.73 33.22
C SER A 417 39.19 -11.19 33.38
N THR A 418 40.31 -11.56 32.77
CA THR A 418 41.27 -12.49 33.37
C THR A 418 42.66 -12.18 32.82
N ASN A 419 43.53 -11.82 33.77
CA ASN A 419 44.98 -11.59 33.75
C ASN A 419 45.78 -11.95 32.49
#